data_AF-A0A2H0Q772-F1
#
_entry.id   AF-A0A2H0Q772-F1
#
_cell.length_a   1.000
_cell.length_b   1.000
_cell.length_c   1.000
_cell.angle_alpha   90.00
_cell.angle_beta   90.00
_cell.angle_gamma   90.00
#
_symmetry.space_group_name_H-M   'P 1'
#
loop_
_entity.id
_entity.type
_entity.pdbx_description
1 polymer ?
#
loop_
_entity_poly.entity_id
_entity_poly.type
_entity_poly.pdbx_seq_one_letter_code
_entity_poly.pdbx_strand_id
1 'polypeptide(L)'
;MILRSIFSFILSMVFMPQVQGGAEQIFLSKNIDKHQRKTLSRDLDQLKSMRFGAAADPLTLKVMGLEDVNTSSLLDWLSDRVSVVIEDVDVDKLNLKAKRFFNYPRNAEPTIEKPLVAPSTGGGSKGVTVMSNIGTGLYFAGKSSQQLFTLKVKSGFLSSKSFDIKSPRTGVIQIGEGLFLKKYLMNKENELAPANSLGRMAVFFHEARHSDGNGESLGFFHAVCPTDHDFAGVHACDRNLNGPYTVGAQIIKEFINNCDQCSVSEKEQMRLRYIDSLNRVLKTTPVIAETTDDDVQMLSLELDTQKMIYQIETMAGKPTLVTYKKIIEIEKNLLAAAQRANAVELVPSKYWNASSESI
;
A
#
# COMPACT_ATOMS: atom_id res chain seq x y z
N MET A 1 -51.89 34.41 -9.23
CA MET A 1 -51.32 33.12 -8.76
C MET A 1 -50.27 32.51 -9.69
N ILE A 2 -50.17 32.90 -10.97
CA ILE A 2 -49.27 32.27 -11.94
C ILE A 2 -47.79 32.69 -11.78
N LEU A 3 -47.50 33.91 -11.30
CA LEU A 3 -46.11 34.38 -11.09
C LEU A 3 -45.35 33.72 -9.92
N ARG A 4 -46.04 33.19 -8.90
CA ARG A 4 -45.37 32.50 -7.77
C ARG A 4 -44.86 31.10 -8.14
N SER A 5 -45.43 30.48 -9.17
CA SER A 5 -45.06 29.13 -9.60
C SER A 5 -43.82 29.11 -10.51
N ILE A 6 -43.63 30.14 -11.34
CA ILE A 6 -42.44 30.27 -12.22
C ILE A 6 -41.19 30.61 -11.40
N PHE A 7 -41.33 31.41 -10.33
CA PHE A 7 -40.20 31.76 -9.45
C PHE A 7 -39.70 30.58 -8.61
N SER A 8 -40.57 29.62 -8.23
CA SER A 8 -40.14 28.39 -7.56
C SER A 8 -39.43 27.39 -8.49
N PHE A 9 -39.71 27.44 -9.79
CA PHE A 9 -39.08 26.55 -10.77
C PHE A 9 -37.69 27.04 -11.21
N ILE A 10 -37.47 28.36 -11.25
CA ILE A 10 -36.15 28.95 -11.52
C ILE A 10 -35.25 28.84 -10.28
N LEU A 11 -35.82 28.94 -9.06
CA LEU A 11 -35.05 28.80 -7.82
C LEU A 11 -34.67 27.35 -7.51
N SER A 12 -35.41 26.34 -8.00
CA SER A 12 -35.05 24.92 -7.82
C SER A 12 -33.95 24.44 -8.77
N MET A 13 -33.72 25.10 -9.91
CA MET A 13 -32.59 24.78 -10.80
C MET A 13 -31.25 25.36 -10.34
N VAL A 14 -31.24 26.39 -9.49
CA VAL A 14 -30.00 26.99 -8.95
C VAL A 14 -29.42 26.19 -7.77
N PHE A 15 -30.19 25.25 -7.22
CA PHE A 15 -29.75 24.35 -6.14
C PHE A 15 -29.87 22.87 -6.51
N MET A 16 -29.67 22.51 -7.79
CA MET A 16 -29.24 21.14 -8.05
C MET A 16 -27.85 21.02 -7.42
N PRO A 17 -27.64 20.16 -6.40
CA PRO A 17 -26.30 19.85 -5.97
C PRO A 17 -25.59 19.34 -7.22
N GLN A 18 -24.61 20.11 -7.71
CA GLN A 18 -23.67 19.54 -8.67
C GLN A 18 -23.13 18.31 -7.95
N VAL A 19 -23.47 17.14 -8.47
CA VAL A 19 -22.84 15.89 -8.09
C VAL A 19 -21.40 16.04 -8.60
N GLN A 20 -20.58 16.76 -7.84
CA GLN A 20 -19.15 16.87 -8.05
C GLN A 20 -18.60 15.47 -7.76
N GLY A 21 -18.48 14.65 -8.81
CA GLY A 21 -18.06 13.27 -8.72
C GLY A 21 -16.65 13.13 -8.12
N GLY A 22 -16.56 12.34 -7.05
CA GLY A 22 -15.42 11.53 -6.62
C GLY A 22 -14.16 12.23 -6.12
N ALA A 23 -13.50 13.01 -6.98
CA ALA A 23 -12.08 13.33 -6.80
C ALA A 23 -11.75 14.52 -5.89
N GLU A 24 -12.72 15.39 -5.58
CA GLU A 24 -12.49 16.53 -4.67
C GLU A 24 -12.33 16.11 -3.19
N GLN A 25 -12.38 14.80 -2.89
CA GLN A 25 -12.40 14.30 -1.52
C GLN A 25 -11.03 13.98 -0.91
N ILE A 26 -9.97 13.79 -1.71
CA ILE A 26 -8.62 13.50 -1.15
C ILE A 26 -8.04 14.76 -0.54
N PHE A 27 -7.96 14.80 0.78
CA PHE A 27 -7.47 15.95 1.52
C PHE A 27 -5.94 15.93 1.62
N LEU A 28 -5.25 16.98 1.15
CA LEU A 28 -3.81 17.14 1.32
C LEU A 28 -3.48 18.03 2.53
N SER A 29 -2.76 17.50 3.51
CA SER A 29 -2.33 18.22 4.72
C SER A 29 -1.62 19.54 4.41
N LYS A 30 -1.88 20.58 5.22
CA LYS A 30 -1.16 21.85 5.13
C LYS A 30 0.30 21.78 5.59
N ASN A 31 0.66 20.74 6.36
CA ASN A 31 2.02 20.52 6.84
C ASN A 31 2.92 19.87 5.78
N ILE A 32 2.36 19.24 4.72
CA ILE A 32 3.15 18.85 3.55
C ILE A 32 3.81 20.10 2.97
N ASP A 33 5.08 19.97 2.59
CA ASP A 33 5.82 21.05 1.93
C ASP A 33 5.02 21.64 0.76
N LYS A 34 5.09 22.97 0.60
CA LYS A 34 4.26 23.68 -0.37
C LYS A 34 4.55 23.22 -1.80
N HIS A 35 5.80 22.94 -2.14
CA HIS A 35 6.19 22.44 -3.45
C HIS A 35 5.71 21.01 -3.66
N GLN A 36 5.95 20.11 -2.69
CA GLN A 36 5.45 18.72 -2.74
C GLN A 36 3.93 18.64 -2.88
N ARG A 37 3.18 19.42 -2.09
CA ARG A 37 1.72 19.50 -2.18
C ARG A 37 1.26 19.99 -3.54
N LYS A 38 1.90 21.02 -4.11
CA LYS A 38 1.59 21.52 -5.45
C LYS A 38 1.85 20.45 -6.52
N THR A 39 2.94 19.70 -6.39
CA THR A 39 3.28 18.59 -7.28
C THR A 39 2.22 17.48 -7.22
N LEU A 40 1.79 17.07 -6.01
CA LEU A 40 0.72 16.07 -5.85
C LEU A 40 -0.62 16.54 -6.39
N SER A 41 -1.01 17.80 -6.15
CA SER A 41 -2.24 18.37 -6.73
C SER A 41 -2.20 18.33 -8.26
N ARG A 42 -1.06 18.71 -8.84
CA ARG A 42 -0.85 18.63 -10.29
C ARG A 42 -0.92 17.18 -10.79
N ASP A 43 -0.39 16.22 -10.05
CA ASP A 43 -0.44 14.82 -10.45
C ASP A 43 -1.88 14.28 -10.50
N LEU A 44 -2.71 14.65 -9.51
CA LEU A 44 -4.14 14.36 -9.53
C LEU A 44 -4.86 15.06 -10.69
N ASP A 45 -4.52 16.31 -11.00
CA ASP A 45 -5.09 17.04 -12.13
C ASP A 45 -4.63 16.47 -13.49
N GLN A 46 -3.42 15.92 -13.56
CA GLN A 46 -2.96 15.17 -14.73
C GLN A 46 -3.79 13.90 -14.92
N LEU A 47 -4.08 13.15 -13.85
CA LEU A 47 -4.99 12.00 -13.94
C LEU A 47 -6.39 12.41 -14.43
N LYS A 48 -6.94 13.53 -13.93
CA LYS A 48 -8.24 14.09 -14.36
C LYS A 48 -8.29 14.47 -15.84
N SER A 49 -7.16 14.85 -16.42
CA SER A 49 -7.08 15.29 -17.82
C SER A 49 -6.62 14.18 -18.77
N MET A 50 -6.21 13.03 -18.24
CA MET A 50 -5.80 11.88 -19.02
C MET A 50 -6.97 11.32 -19.82
N ARG A 51 -6.70 10.82 -21.02
CA ARG A 51 -7.68 10.11 -21.85
C ARG A 51 -7.27 8.65 -21.96
N PHE A 52 -8.18 7.76 -21.63
CA PHE A 52 -7.99 6.32 -21.77
C PHE A 52 -8.68 5.89 -23.06
N GLY A 53 -7.91 5.79 -24.14
CA GLY A 53 -8.43 5.49 -25.48
C GLY A 53 -8.36 4.01 -25.86
N ALA A 54 -7.46 3.26 -25.21
CA ALA A 54 -7.35 1.82 -25.38
C ALA A 54 -8.35 1.09 -24.48
N ALA A 55 -8.86 -0.05 -24.95
CA ALA A 55 -9.59 -0.96 -24.08
C ALA A 55 -8.68 -1.40 -22.91
N ALA A 56 -9.20 -1.32 -21.70
CA ALA A 56 -8.49 -1.73 -20.50
C ALA A 56 -8.04 -3.20 -20.58
N ASP A 57 -6.88 -3.52 -20.02
CA ASP A 57 -6.46 -4.90 -19.92
C ASP A 57 -7.39 -5.68 -18.98
N PRO A 58 -7.86 -6.89 -19.36
CA PRO A 58 -8.77 -7.67 -18.53
C PRO A 58 -8.21 -8.00 -17.13
N LEU A 59 -6.89 -8.16 -17.00
CA LEU A 59 -6.26 -8.38 -15.70
C LEU A 59 -6.31 -7.12 -14.85
N THR A 60 -6.13 -5.93 -15.44
CA THR A 60 -6.31 -4.65 -14.73
C THR A 60 -7.70 -4.54 -14.13
N LEU A 61 -8.74 -4.77 -14.94
CA LEU A 61 -10.14 -4.74 -14.52
C LEU A 61 -10.38 -5.71 -13.35
N LYS A 62 -9.90 -6.95 -13.47
CA LYS A 62 -10.03 -7.97 -12.43
C LYS A 62 -9.30 -7.62 -11.14
N VAL A 63 -8.05 -7.15 -11.21
CA VAL A 63 -7.22 -6.83 -10.05
C VAL A 63 -7.80 -5.65 -9.26
N MET A 64 -8.25 -4.62 -9.98
CA MET A 64 -8.79 -3.41 -9.39
C MET A 64 -10.27 -3.53 -9.01
N GLY A 65 -11.00 -4.51 -9.56
CA GLY A 65 -12.44 -4.65 -9.37
C GLY A 65 -13.22 -3.57 -10.10
N LEU A 66 -12.80 -3.24 -11.33
CA LEU A 66 -13.39 -2.20 -12.17
C LEU A 66 -14.10 -2.82 -13.37
N GLU A 67 -15.14 -2.15 -13.86
CA GLU A 67 -15.81 -2.50 -15.12
C GLU A 67 -15.10 -1.88 -16.33
N ASP A 68 -14.48 -0.72 -16.15
CA ASP A 68 -13.72 0.00 -17.17
C ASP A 68 -12.58 0.82 -16.52
N VAL A 69 -11.52 1.10 -17.30
CA VAL A 69 -10.43 2.01 -16.91
C VAL A 69 -10.59 3.31 -17.66
N ASN A 70 -11.16 4.30 -16.97
CA ASN A 70 -11.25 5.67 -17.44
C ASN A 70 -11.00 6.63 -16.28
N THR A 71 -10.95 7.92 -16.59
CA THR A 71 -10.66 8.97 -15.61
C THR A 71 -11.61 8.94 -14.41
N SER A 72 -12.91 8.76 -14.65
CA SER A 72 -13.90 8.71 -13.56
C SER A 72 -13.67 7.49 -12.69
N SER A 73 -13.61 6.29 -13.28
CA SER A 73 -13.50 5.05 -12.52
C SER A 73 -12.21 4.99 -11.69
N LEU A 74 -11.10 5.52 -12.20
CA LEU A 74 -9.83 5.59 -11.49
C LEU A 74 -9.84 6.59 -10.33
N LEU A 75 -10.46 7.75 -10.52
CA LEU A 75 -10.59 8.75 -9.46
C LEU A 75 -11.56 8.28 -8.36
N ASP A 76 -12.66 7.66 -8.75
CA ASP A 76 -13.62 7.07 -7.82
C ASP A 76 -12.94 5.97 -7.02
N TRP A 77 -12.18 5.08 -7.68
CA TRP A 77 -11.42 4.01 -7.03
C TRP A 77 -10.42 4.53 -6.00
N LEU A 78 -9.68 5.61 -6.32
CA LEU A 78 -8.75 6.25 -5.39
C LEU A 78 -9.49 6.93 -4.23
N SER A 79 -10.55 7.69 -4.52
CA SER A 79 -11.28 8.46 -3.51
C SER A 79 -12.01 7.58 -2.49
N ASP A 80 -12.47 6.40 -2.90
CA ASP A 80 -13.02 5.37 -2.01
C ASP A 80 -11.98 4.78 -1.05
N ARG A 81 -10.69 4.86 -1.39
CA ARG A 81 -9.59 4.24 -0.62
C ARG A 81 -8.71 5.22 0.13
N VAL A 82 -8.73 6.50 -0.23
CA VAL A 82 -7.82 7.50 0.32
C VAL A 82 -8.60 8.74 0.74
N SER A 83 -8.73 8.98 2.04
CA SER A 83 -9.34 10.24 2.51
C SER A 83 -8.32 11.35 2.69
N VAL A 84 -7.08 11.02 3.06
CA VAL A 84 -6.09 12.04 3.45
C VAL A 84 -4.65 11.64 3.17
N VAL A 85 -3.88 12.62 2.68
CA VAL A 85 -2.43 12.57 2.55
C VAL A 85 -1.79 13.51 3.57
N ILE A 86 -0.81 13.01 4.31
CA ILE A 86 -0.05 13.76 5.31
C ILE A 86 1.46 13.69 5.02
N GLU A 87 2.20 14.57 5.66
CA GLU A 87 3.66 14.61 5.68
C GLU A 87 4.28 13.35 6.32
N ASP A 88 5.56 13.09 6.01
CA ASP A 88 6.35 12.09 6.72
C ASP A 88 6.56 12.54 8.18
N VAL A 89 5.97 11.80 9.11
CA VAL A 89 6.03 12.08 10.53
C VAL A 89 6.01 10.78 11.29
N ASP A 90 6.85 10.69 12.33
CA ASP A 90 6.86 9.51 13.19
C ASP A 90 5.47 9.27 13.79
N VAL A 91 5.04 8.01 13.84
CA VAL A 91 3.68 7.62 14.25
C VAL A 91 3.36 8.10 15.68
N ASP A 92 4.36 8.16 16.57
CA ASP A 92 4.23 8.65 17.95
C ASP A 92 4.00 10.17 18.04
N LYS A 93 4.36 10.93 17.00
CA LYS A 93 4.14 12.37 16.88
C LYS A 93 2.82 12.73 16.21
N LEU A 94 2.06 11.75 15.72
CA LEU A 94 0.74 11.99 15.14
C LEU A 94 -0.22 12.53 16.20
N ASN A 95 -1.04 13.51 15.81
CA ASN A 95 -2.12 14.04 16.66
C ASN A 95 -3.32 13.08 16.64
N LEU A 96 -3.17 11.96 17.34
CA LEU A 96 -4.17 10.92 17.50
C LEU A 96 -4.96 11.11 18.80
N LYS A 97 -6.28 11.01 18.69
CA LYS A 97 -7.17 10.84 19.84
C LYS A 97 -7.73 9.43 19.85
N ALA A 98 -7.82 8.81 21.02
CA ALA A 98 -8.40 7.49 21.18
C ALA A 98 -9.72 7.57 21.93
N LYS A 99 -10.79 7.03 21.35
CA LYS A 99 -12.07 6.79 22.02
C LYS A 99 -12.16 5.32 22.40
N ARG A 100 -12.22 5.04 23.71
CA ARG A 100 -12.33 3.67 24.25
C ARG A 100 -13.70 3.04 23.96
N PHE A 101 -13.74 1.71 24.02
CA PHE A 101 -14.97 0.90 23.90
C PHE A 101 -15.68 1.08 22.55
N PHE A 102 -14.92 1.21 21.47
CA PHE A 102 -15.48 1.18 20.13
C PHE A 102 -15.68 -0.26 19.69
N ASN A 103 -16.89 -0.58 19.21
CA ASN A 103 -17.23 -1.92 18.73
C ASN A 103 -16.86 -2.04 17.25
N TYR A 104 -15.71 -2.65 16.98
CA TYR A 104 -15.37 -3.08 15.62
C TYR A 104 -16.14 -4.34 15.23
N PRO A 105 -16.33 -4.60 13.92
CA PRO A 105 -16.85 -5.87 13.44
C PRO A 105 -16.07 -7.05 14.02
N ARG A 106 -16.79 -8.02 14.59
CA ARG A 106 -16.22 -9.26 15.14
C ARG A 106 -15.93 -10.26 14.02
N ASN A 107 -14.95 -9.92 13.20
CA ASN A 107 -14.40 -10.84 12.21
C ASN A 107 -13.15 -11.53 12.78
N ALA A 108 -12.64 -12.54 12.07
CA ALA A 108 -11.39 -13.20 12.43
C ALA A 108 -10.24 -12.19 12.64
N GLU A 109 -9.34 -12.51 13.56
CA GLU A 109 -8.18 -11.68 13.82
C GLU A 109 -7.30 -11.59 12.56
N PRO A 110 -6.83 -10.39 12.18
CA PRO A 110 -6.00 -10.23 11.00
C PRO A 110 -4.70 -11.02 11.14
N THR A 111 -4.33 -11.74 10.09
CA THR A 111 -3.03 -12.41 10.07
C THR A 111 -2.03 -11.48 9.40
N ILE A 112 -1.25 -10.76 10.21
CA ILE A 112 -0.10 -9.98 9.70
C ILE A 112 1.16 -10.82 9.88
N GLU A 113 1.85 -11.10 8.76
CA GLU A 113 3.16 -11.73 8.81
C GLU A 113 4.10 -10.83 9.61
N LYS A 114 4.68 -11.36 10.69
CA LYS A 114 5.65 -10.62 11.49
C LYS A 114 7.04 -10.92 10.92
N PRO A 115 7.76 -9.91 10.41
CA PRO A 115 9.10 -10.15 9.91
C PRO A 115 10.02 -10.38 11.10
N LEU A 116 11.10 -11.10 10.85
CA LEU A 116 12.27 -10.93 11.70
C LEU A 116 12.84 -9.56 11.37
N VAL A 117 12.67 -8.59 12.27
CA VAL A 117 13.17 -7.22 12.07
C VAL A 117 14.69 -7.30 12.03
N ALA A 118 15.34 -7.11 10.88
CA ALA A 118 16.80 -7.13 10.81
C ALA A 118 17.40 -6.09 11.79
N PRO A 119 18.45 -6.44 12.57
CA PRO A 119 19.11 -5.49 13.45
C PRO A 119 19.65 -4.32 12.64
N SER A 120 19.49 -3.09 13.15
CA SER A 120 20.10 -1.91 12.53
C SER A 120 21.61 -2.09 12.47
N THR A 121 22.16 -2.26 11.26
CA THR A 121 23.60 -2.50 11.08
C THR A 121 24.43 -1.21 11.17
N GLY A 122 23.82 -0.06 11.52
CA GLY A 122 24.50 1.24 11.63
C GLY A 122 25.05 1.81 10.32
N GLY A 123 25.23 0.98 9.29
CA GLY A 123 25.78 1.33 7.97
C GLY A 123 24.91 0.91 6.78
N GLY A 124 23.75 0.29 7.01
CA GLY A 124 22.77 0.06 5.94
C GLY A 124 22.22 1.39 5.44
N SER A 125 22.12 1.57 4.12
CA SER A 125 21.40 2.70 3.54
C SER A 125 20.00 2.71 4.16
N LYS A 126 19.67 3.74 4.95
CA LYS A 126 18.31 3.91 5.47
C LYS A 126 17.37 3.83 4.27
N GLY A 127 16.46 2.87 4.30
CA GLY A 127 15.40 2.79 3.29
C GLY A 127 14.74 4.15 3.20
N VAL A 128 14.60 4.66 1.98
CA VAL A 128 13.94 5.95 1.77
C VAL A 128 12.47 5.66 1.54
N THR A 129 11.63 6.10 2.47
CA THR A 129 10.17 5.99 2.32
C THR A 129 9.74 6.77 1.08
N VAL A 130 8.98 6.14 0.20
CA VAL A 130 8.37 6.79 -0.96
C VAL A 130 6.97 7.26 -0.57
N MET A 131 6.11 6.34 -0.17
CA MET A 131 4.86 6.60 0.52
C MET A 131 4.60 5.45 1.50
N SER A 132 3.64 5.63 2.41
CA SER A 132 3.18 4.58 3.32
C SER A 132 1.73 4.80 3.71
N ASN A 133 0.86 3.81 3.51
CA ASN A 133 -0.49 3.83 4.05
C ASN A 133 -0.52 3.43 5.53
N ILE A 134 -0.41 4.43 6.42
CA ILE A 134 -0.53 4.20 7.86
C ILE A 134 -1.97 4.00 8.33
N GLY A 135 -2.96 4.33 7.50
CA GLY A 135 -4.38 4.22 7.86
C GLY A 135 -4.75 2.79 8.25
N THR A 136 -4.26 1.82 7.48
CA THR A 136 -4.45 0.40 7.74
C THR A 136 -3.79 -0.06 9.05
N GLY A 137 -2.56 0.40 9.32
CA GLY A 137 -1.86 0.10 10.57
C GLY A 137 -2.57 0.70 11.80
N LEU A 138 -3.07 1.94 11.70
CA LEU A 138 -3.87 2.59 12.73
C LEU A 138 -5.19 1.84 12.96
N TYR A 139 -5.86 1.41 11.89
CA TYR A 139 -7.08 0.61 12.00
C TYR A 139 -6.82 -0.72 12.73
N PHE A 140 -5.78 -1.44 12.35
CA PHE A 140 -5.37 -2.69 12.99
C PHE A 140 -5.11 -2.50 14.49
N ALA A 141 -4.34 -1.47 14.86
CA ALA A 141 -4.04 -1.15 16.24
C ALA A 141 -5.31 -0.73 17.03
N GLY A 142 -6.22 0.02 16.40
CA GLY A 142 -7.50 0.41 16.97
C GLY A 142 -8.39 -0.80 17.25
N LYS A 143 -8.51 -1.70 16.27
CA LYS A 143 -9.27 -2.96 16.39
C LYS A 143 -8.73 -3.84 17.52
N SER A 144 -7.42 -4.07 17.55
CA SER A 144 -6.73 -4.88 18.57
C SER A 144 -6.91 -4.33 19.99
N SER A 145 -7.03 -3.00 20.14
CA SER A 145 -7.17 -2.34 21.44
C SER A 145 -8.61 -1.94 21.79
N GLN A 146 -9.59 -2.22 20.91
CA GLN A 146 -10.98 -1.74 20.99
C GLN A 146 -11.09 -0.22 21.18
N GLN A 147 -10.21 0.53 20.50
CA GLN A 147 -10.17 1.99 20.50
C GLN A 147 -10.42 2.52 19.09
N LEU A 148 -11.31 3.50 18.97
CA LEU A 148 -11.41 4.29 17.74
C LEU A 148 -10.36 5.39 17.77
N PHE A 149 -9.41 5.36 16.84
CA PHE A 149 -8.49 6.45 16.65
C PHE A 149 -9.10 7.54 15.76
N THR A 150 -8.88 8.79 16.13
CA THR A 150 -9.21 9.97 15.32
C THR A 150 -7.93 10.73 15.04
N LEU A 151 -7.54 10.83 13.78
CA LEU A 151 -6.39 11.61 13.33
C LEU A 151 -6.81 13.05 13.08
N LYS A 152 -6.11 14.01 13.69
CA LYS A 152 -6.28 15.44 13.42
C LYS A 152 -5.22 15.92 12.43
N VAL A 153 -5.66 16.40 11.28
CA VAL A 153 -4.78 16.90 10.21
C VAL A 153 -5.02 18.39 9.99
N LYS A 154 -3.94 19.16 9.82
CA LYS A 154 -4.02 20.61 9.64
C LYS A 154 -4.61 20.97 8.27
N SER A 155 -5.69 21.76 8.26
CA SER A 155 -6.39 22.24 7.05
C SER A 155 -6.15 23.71 6.73
N GLY A 156 -5.73 24.50 7.71
CA GLY A 156 -5.43 25.91 7.57
C GLY A 156 -4.49 26.39 8.67
N PHE A 157 -4.31 27.70 8.80
CA PHE A 157 -3.45 28.26 9.84
C PHE A 157 -3.95 27.93 11.25
N LEU A 158 -5.27 28.02 11.46
CA LEU A 158 -5.95 27.76 12.74
C LEU A 158 -6.99 26.63 12.67
N SER A 159 -7.13 25.95 11.55
CA SER A 159 -8.13 24.88 11.36
C SER A 159 -7.49 23.51 11.20
N SER A 160 -8.18 22.51 11.71
CA SER A 160 -7.86 21.08 11.54
C SER A 160 -9.10 20.31 11.13
N LYS A 161 -8.93 19.28 10.30
CA LYS A 161 -9.95 18.29 9.97
C LYS A 161 -9.64 17.02 10.74
N SER A 162 -10.69 16.35 11.23
CA SER A 162 -10.56 15.09 11.96
C SER A 162 -11.00 13.93 11.06
N PHE A 163 -10.25 12.83 11.12
CA PHE A 163 -10.52 11.61 10.37
C PHE A 163 -10.62 10.45 11.36
N ASP A 164 -11.81 9.89 11.50
CA ASP A 164 -12.02 8.70 12.33
C ASP A 164 -11.57 7.46 11.57
N ILE A 165 -10.63 6.69 12.13
CA ILE A 165 -10.07 5.48 11.52
C ILE A 165 -11.00 4.30 11.78
N LYS A 166 -12.08 4.30 11.01
CA LYS A 166 -13.23 3.41 11.15
C LYS A 166 -13.10 2.13 10.33
N SER A 167 -12.30 2.16 9.28
CA SER A 167 -11.93 1.02 8.44
C SER A 167 -10.56 1.30 7.81
N PRO A 168 -9.89 0.30 7.21
CA PRO A 168 -8.69 0.55 6.40
C PRO A 168 -8.91 1.58 5.29
N ARG A 169 -10.14 1.66 4.73
CA ARG A 169 -10.57 2.65 3.72
C ARG A 169 -10.67 4.09 4.21
N THR A 170 -10.46 4.36 5.49
CA THR A 170 -10.17 5.74 5.89
C THR A 170 -8.94 6.28 5.14
N GLY A 171 -7.96 5.43 4.82
CA GLY A 171 -6.95 5.77 3.82
C GLY A 171 -6.11 6.99 4.19
N VAL A 172 -5.14 6.76 5.07
CA VAL A 172 -4.21 7.78 5.54
C VAL A 172 -2.85 7.46 4.94
N ILE A 173 -2.45 8.23 3.94
CA ILE A 173 -1.18 8.04 3.24
C ILE A 173 -0.16 9.07 3.73
N GLN A 174 0.98 8.62 4.21
CA GLN A 174 2.16 9.43 4.46
C GLN A 174 3.01 9.50 3.19
N ILE A 175 3.45 10.71 2.83
CA ILE A 175 4.40 10.89 1.72
C ILE A 175 5.82 11.05 2.26
N GLY A 176 6.72 10.17 1.81
CA GLY A 176 8.14 10.25 2.15
C GLY A 176 8.93 11.06 1.11
N GLU A 177 10.16 11.43 1.48
CA GLU A 177 11.04 12.20 0.59
C GLU A 177 11.38 11.45 -0.71
N GLY A 178 11.37 10.11 -0.67
CA GLY A 178 11.71 9.25 -1.79
C GLY A 178 10.82 9.46 -3.01
N LEU A 179 9.58 9.92 -2.81
CA LEU A 179 8.67 10.22 -3.89
C LEU A 179 9.13 11.36 -4.81
N PHE A 180 9.98 12.25 -4.29
CA PHE A 180 10.43 13.46 -4.99
C PHE A 180 11.93 13.48 -5.30
N LEU A 181 12.70 12.47 -4.86
CA LEU A 181 14.13 12.42 -5.12
C LEU A 181 14.42 12.24 -6.61
N LYS A 182 15.29 13.10 -7.17
CA LYS A 182 15.71 13.09 -8.59
C LYS A 182 16.14 11.71 -9.10
N LYS A 183 16.84 10.92 -8.29
CA LYS A 183 17.30 9.56 -8.66
C LYS A 183 16.16 8.56 -8.88
N TYR A 184 14.99 8.82 -8.29
CA TYR A 184 13.78 8.01 -8.40
C TYR A 184 12.75 8.65 -9.33
N LEU A 185 13.12 9.65 -10.13
CA LEU A 185 12.28 10.16 -11.21
C LEU A 185 12.53 9.35 -12.49
N MET A 186 11.47 9.12 -13.26
CA MET A 186 11.56 8.48 -14.59
C MET A 186 12.27 9.39 -15.59
N ASN A 187 11.96 10.69 -15.54
CA ASN A 187 12.69 11.73 -16.24
C ASN A 187 13.48 12.56 -15.23
N LYS A 188 14.80 12.38 -15.22
CA LYS A 188 15.69 13.08 -14.29
C LYS A 188 15.93 14.54 -14.69
N GLU A 189 15.79 14.88 -15.97
CA GLU A 189 16.09 16.23 -16.47
C GLU A 189 14.88 17.17 -16.35
N ASN A 190 13.67 16.62 -16.31
CA ASN A 190 12.44 17.40 -16.17
C ASN A 190 11.55 16.80 -15.07
N GLU A 191 11.61 17.35 -13.86
CA GLU A 191 10.77 16.95 -12.73
C GLU A 191 9.26 17.05 -13.05
N LEU A 192 8.91 17.94 -13.97
CA LEU A 192 7.53 18.18 -14.38
C LEU A 192 7.05 17.26 -15.51
N ALA A 193 7.90 16.36 -16.03
CA ALA A 193 7.52 15.45 -17.11
C ALA A 193 6.28 14.61 -16.77
N PRO A 194 5.39 14.34 -17.75
CA PRO A 194 4.20 13.53 -17.54
C PRO A 194 4.49 12.16 -16.92
N ALA A 195 5.58 11.50 -17.33
CA ALA A 195 5.98 10.20 -16.80
C ALA A 195 6.24 10.23 -15.28
N ASN A 196 6.87 11.29 -14.77
CA ASN A 196 7.11 11.43 -13.33
C ASN A 196 5.80 11.52 -12.54
N SER A 197 4.81 12.22 -13.10
CA SER A 197 3.47 12.28 -12.51
C SER A 197 2.79 10.91 -12.48
N LEU A 198 2.77 10.20 -13.60
CA LEU A 198 2.20 8.86 -13.72
C LEU A 198 2.90 7.85 -12.81
N GLY A 199 4.22 7.97 -12.67
CA GLY A 199 5.02 7.15 -11.75
C GLY A 199 4.68 7.37 -10.29
N ARG A 200 4.45 8.63 -9.86
CA ARG A 200 3.98 8.93 -8.50
C ARG A 200 2.54 8.48 -8.31
N MET A 201 1.69 8.65 -9.32
CA MET A 201 0.31 8.17 -9.27
C MET A 201 0.23 6.65 -9.12
N ALA A 202 1.07 5.90 -9.82
CA ALA A 202 1.13 4.45 -9.66
C ALA A 202 1.47 4.01 -8.23
N VAL A 203 2.42 4.70 -7.58
CA VAL A 203 2.70 4.49 -6.14
C VAL A 203 1.47 4.83 -5.32
N PHE A 204 0.72 5.87 -5.68
CA PHE A 204 -0.48 6.25 -4.94
C PHE A 204 -1.60 5.19 -5.05
N PHE A 205 -1.76 4.55 -6.22
CA PHE A 205 -2.66 3.40 -6.39
C PHE A 205 -2.20 2.17 -5.61
N HIS A 206 -0.88 1.91 -5.58
CA HIS A 206 -0.28 0.90 -4.71
C HIS A 206 -0.67 1.15 -3.25
N GLU A 207 -0.41 2.34 -2.74
CA GLU A 207 -0.71 2.68 -1.34
C GLU A 207 -2.21 2.63 -1.04
N ALA A 208 -3.05 3.08 -1.97
CA ALA A 208 -4.49 2.98 -1.85
C ALA A 208 -4.98 1.52 -1.75
N ARG A 209 -4.27 0.56 -2.36
CA ARG A 209 -4.63 -0.86 -2.20
C ARG A 209 -4.45 -1.37 -0.78
N HIS A 210 -3.49 -0.85 -0.01
CA HIS A 210 -3.35 -1.21 1.40
C HIS A 210 -4.61 -0.89 2.23
N SER A 211 -5.49 -0.01 1.74
CA SER A 211 -6.77 0.36 2.36
C SER A 211 -7.92 -0.61 2.07
N ASP A 212 -7.72 -1.62 1.23
CA ASP A 212 -8.72 -2.68 1.03
C ASP A 212 -8.62 -3.79 2.10
N GLY A 213 -9.62 -4.66 2.11
CA GLY A 213 -9.64 -5.87 2.92
C GLY A 213 -10.72 -5.89 4.02
N ASN A 214 -11.05 -7.10 4.46
CA ASN A 214 -11.94 -7.39 5.58
C ASN A 214 -11.55 -8.72 6.25
N GLY A 215 -11.94 -8.87 7.51
CA GLY A 215 -11.69 -10.10 8.28
C GLY A 215 -10.22 -10.49 8.33
N GLU A 216 -9.88 -11.70 7.87
CA GLU A 216 -8.51 -12.23 7.91
C GLU A 216 -7.54 -11.46 7.00
N SER A 217 -8.04 -10.90 5.90
CA SER A 217 -7.25 -10.10 4.94
C SER A 217 -7.35 -8.60 5.24
N LEU A 218 -7.46 -8.23 6.52
CA LEU A 218 -7.58 -6.83 6.91
C LEU A 218 -6.30 -6.08 6.54
N GLY A 219 -6.41 -5.18 5.57
CA GLY A 219 -5.24 -4.52 5.02
C GLY A 219 -4.47 -5.45 4.09
N PHE A 220 -4.21 -4.98 2.87
CA PHE A 220 -3.35 -5.71 1.94
C PHE A 220 -1.88 -5.53 2.31
N PHE A 221 -1.44 -6.04 3.46
CA PHE A 221 -0.05 -5.91 3.90
C PHE A 221 0.91 -6.68 2.98
N HIS A 222 2.12 -6.15 2.82
CA HIS A 222 3.19 -6.87 2.17
C HIS A 222 3.63 -8.06 3.01
N ALA A 223 3.88 -9.17 2.34
CA ALA A 223 4.54 -10.35 2.88
C ALA A 223 6.06 -10.16 2.95
N VAL A 224 6.69 -10.99 3.78
CA VAL A 224 8.15 -11.09 3.81
C VAL A 224 8.60 -11.83 2.55
N CYS A 225 9.53 -11.24 1.80
CA CYS A 225 10.08 -11.90 0.63
C CYS A 225 10.95 -13.12 1.01
N PRO A 226 10.90 -14.21 0.23
CA PRO A 226 11.65 -15.42 0.51
C PRO A 226 13.16 -15.21 0.38
N THR A 227 13.94 -16.15 0.93
CA THR A 227 15.40 -16.05 1.05
C THR A 227 16.16 -16.05 -0.28
N ASP A 228 15.51 -16.48 -1.37
CA ASP A 228 16.01 -16.48 -2.74
C ASP A 228 15.58 -15.24 -3.56
N HIS A 229 14.92 -14.27 -2.93
CA HIS A 229 14.47 -13.03 -3.56
C HIS A 229 15.45 -11.87 -3.37
N ASP A 230 15.48 -10.91 -4.30
CA ASP A 230 16.31 -9.69 -4.21
C ASP A 230 16.02 -8.84 -2.97
N PHE A 231 14.80 -8.97 -2.44
CA PHE A 231 14.34 -8.31 -1.22
C PHE A 231 14.18 -9.27 -0.03
N ALA A 232 14.92 -10.38 -0.01
CA ALA A 232 14.85 -11.39 1.04
C ALA A 232 14.79 -10.80 2.46
N GLY A 233 13.82 -11.26 3.25
CA GLY A 233 13.67 -10.88 4.66
C GLY A 233 13.00 -9.53 4.93
N VAL A 234 12.56 -8.78 3.90
CA VAL A 234 11.80 -7.54 4.09
C VAL A 234 10.35 -7.63 3.59
N HIS A 235 9.48 -6.77 4.11
CA HIS A 235 8.08 -6.60 3.68
C HIS A 235 7.99 -5.89 2.33
N ALA A 236 8.42 -6.56 1.28
CA ALA A 236 8.48 -6.01 -0.07
C ALA A 236 7.89 -6.97 -1.10
N CYS A 237 7.08 -7.95 -0.67
CA CYS A 237 6.43 -8.89 -1.56
C CYS A 237 4.92 -8.95 -1.31
N ASP A 238 4.17 -9.46 -2.29
CA ASP A 238 2.75 -9.77 -2.15
C ASP A 238 2.54 -11.28 -2.25
N ARG A 239 1.85 -11.87 -1.27
CA ARG A 239 1.39 -13.28 -1.33
C ARG A 239 0.05 -13.44 -2.05
N ASN A 240 -0.55 -12.34 -2.50
CA ASN A 240 -1.83 -12.34 -3.19
C ASN A 240 -1.70 -11.75 -4.60
N LEU A 241 -2.49 -12.29 -5.52
CA LEU A 241 -2.43 -11.94 -6.95
C LEU A 241 -3.10 -10.61 -7.29
N ASN A 242 -3.65 -9.92 -6.30
CA ASN A 242 -4.28 -8.62 -6.44
C ASN A 242 -3.76 -7.67 -5.35
N GLY A 243 -2.45 -7.77 -5.07
CA GLY A 243 -1.80 -7.00 -4.02
C GLY A 243 -1.47 -5.58 -4.44
N PRO A 244 -0.94 -4.76 -3.53
CA PRO A 244 -0.50 -3.40 -3.80
C PRO A 244 0.50 -3.32 -4.96
N TYR A 245 1.50 -4.21 -5.02
CA TYR A 245 2.44 -4.25 -6.15
C TYR A 245 1.75 -4.67 -7.44
N THR A 246 0.76 -5.57 -7.37
CA THR A 246 0.00 -5.94 -8.57
C THR A 246 -0.82 -4.75 -9.07
N VAL A 247 -1.50 -4.02 -8.20
CA VAL A 247 -2.27 -2.81 -8.55
C VAL A 247 -1.35 -1.74 -9.15
N GLY A 248 -0.21 -1.46 -8.50
CA GLY A 248 0.81 -0.54 -9.01
C GLY A 248 1.32 -0.94 -10.39
N ALA A 249 1.60 -2.22 -10.62
CA ALA A 249 2.00 -2.73 -11.93
C ALA A 249 0.89 -2.53 -12.98
N GLN A 250 -0.34 -2.98 -12.71
CA GLN A 250 -1.43 -2.90 -13.69
C GLN A 250 -1.73 -1.45 -14.08
N ILE A 251 -1.74 -0.52 -13.13
CA ILE A 251 -2.00 0.89 -13.48
C ILE A 251 -0.84 1.51 -14.28
N ILE A 252 0.42 1.15 -14.00
CA ILE A 252 1.56 1.59 -14.83
C ILE A 252 1.39 1.10 -16.27
N LYS A 253 0.93 -0.14 -16.47
CA LYS A 253 0.67 -0.69 -17.80
C LYS A 253 -0.38 0.14 -18.54
N GLU A 254 -1.48 0.49 -17.90
CA GLU A 254 -2.49 1.38 -18.50
C GLU A 254 -1.95 2.78 -18.78
N PHE A 255 -1.11 3.33 -17.89
CA PHE A 255 -0.46 4.61 -18.12
C PHE A 255 0.51 4.61 -19.30
N ILE A 256 1.30 3.54 -19.49
CA ILE A 256 2.20 3.41 -20.65
C ILE A 256 1.40 3.44 -21.97
N ASN A 257 0.27 2.74 -21.99
CA ASN A 257 -0.59 2.62 -23.18
C ASN A 257 -1.28 3.93 -23.54
N ASN A 258 -1.53 4.80 -22.55
CA ASN A 258 -2.32 6.02 -22.73
C ASN A 258 -1.50 7.32 -22.55
N CYS A 259 -0.18 7.24 -22.36
CA CYS A 259 0.68 8.43 -22.28
C CYS A 259 1.24 8.82 -23.65
N ASP A 260 0.50 9.62 -24.42
CA ASP A 260 0.95 10.11 -25.74
C ASP A 260 2.09 11.14 -25.64
N GLN A 261 2.22 11.81 -24.50
CA GLN A 261 3.24 12.84 -24.25
C GLN A 261 4.54 12.27 -23.67
N CYS A 262 4.60 10.97 -23.38
CA CYS A 262 5.79 10.32 -22.86
C CYS A 262 6.71 9.89 -24.01
N SER A 263 7.99 10.23 -23.90
CA SER A 263 9.04 9.72 -24.78
C SER A 263 9.20 8.20 -24.66
N VAL A 264 9.86 7.59 -25.65
CA VAL A 264 10.19 6.16 -25.64
C VAL A 264 11.02 5.77 -24.41
N SER A 265 12.02 6.59 -24.06
CA SER A 265 12.86 6.37 -22.88
C SER A 265 12.05 6.40 -21.57
N GLU A 266 11.13 7.35 -21.43
CA GLU A 266 10.26 7.42 -20.26
C GLU A 266 9.32 6.21 -20.16
N LYS A 267 8.72 5.78 -21.27
CA LYS A 267 7.90 4.55 -21.30
C LYS A 267 8.73 3.32 -20.93
N GLU A 268 10.00 3.27 -21.30
CA GLU A 268 10.89 2.19 -20.90
C GLU A 268 11.20 2.20 -19.40
N GLN A 269 11.45 3.38 -18.82
CA GLN A 269 11.58 3.50 -17.36
C GLN A 269 10.30 3.06 -16.62
N MET A 270 9.12 3.35 -17.19
CA MET A 270 7.85 2.84 -16.67
C MET A 270 7.75 1.31 -16.77
N ARG A 271 8.17 0.70 -17.88
CA ARG A 271 8.20 -0.77 -18.03
C ARG A 271 9.14 -1.43 -17.02
N LEU A 272 10.29 -0.83 -16.72
CA LEU A 272 11.18 -1.34 -15.68
C LEU A 272 10.51 -1.34 -14.31
N ARG A 273 9.73 -0.30 -13.96
CA ARG A 273 8.94 -0.28 -12.71
C ARG A 273 7.81 -1.28 -12.70
N TYR A 274 7.16 -1.48 -13.84
CA TYR A 274 6.15 -2.53 -14.01
C TYR A 274 6.75 -3.90 -13.69
N ILE A 275 7.93 -4.21 -14.25
CA ILE A 275 8.65 -5.47 -14.01
C ILE A 275 9.09 -5.57 -12.55
N ASP A 276 9.68 -4.52 -11.96
CA ASP A 276 10.08 -4.49 -10.53
C ASP A 276 8.88 -4.78 -9.61
N SER A 277 7.72 -4.18 -9.89
CA SER A 277 6.49 -4.42 -9.13
C SER A 277 6.00 -5.86 -9.29
N LEU A 278 6.02 -6.41 -10.51
CA LEU A 278 5.63 -7.80 -10.74
C LEU A 278 6.59 -8.81 -10.12
N ASN A 279 7.89 -8.52 -10.06
CA ASN A 279 8.90 -9.39 -9.43
C ASN A 279 8.56 -9.63 -7.95
N ARG A 280 7.95 -8.64 -7.30
CA ARG A 280 7.53 -8.68 -5.90
C ARG A 280 6.21 -9.41 -5.68
N VAL A 281 5.52 -9.86 -6.73
CA VAL A 281 4.30 -10.66 -6.59
C VAL A 281 4.66 -12.13 -6.61
N LEU A 282 4.62 -12.77 -5.44
CA LEU A 282 4.87 -14.21 -5.31
C LEU A 282 3.70 -14.94 -5.96
N LYS A 283 3.97 -15.78 -6.96
CA LYS A 283 2.94 -16.63 -7.59
C LYS A 283 2.70 -17.91 -6.80
N THR A 284 3.74 -18.39 -6.14
CA THR A 284 3.74 -19.58 -5.30
C THR A 284 4.62 -19.31 -4.08
N THR A 285 4.23 -19.86 -2.93
CA THR A 285 5.05 -19.87 -1.72
C THR A 285 5.50 -21.30 -1.45
N PRO A 286 6.81 -21.57 -1.31
CA PRO A 286 7.24 -22.85 -0.79
C PRO A 286 6.88 -22.97 0.69
N VAL A 287 6.17 -24.04 1.03
CA VAL A 287 5.85 -24.44 2.41
C VAL A 287 6.44 -25.83 2.63
N ILE A 288 7.03 -26.04 3.80
CA ILE A 288 7.59 -27.33 4.16
C ILE A 288 6.44 -28.20 4.64
N ALA A 289 6.15 -29.27 3.91
CA ALA A 289 5.14 -30.25 4.29
C ALA A 289 5.61 -31.07 5.49
N GLU A 290 4.67 -31.69 6.20
CA GLU A 290 5.00 -32.65 7.26
C GLU A 290 5.88 -33.77 6.69
N THR A 291 7.02 -34.03 7.35
CA THR A 291 8.00 -35.01 6.90
C THR A 291 8.68 -35.70 8.07
N THR A 292 9.08 -36.95 7.86
CA THR A 292 9.88 -37.75 8.80
C THR A 292 11.38 -37.70 8.51
N ASP A 293 11.81 -36.82 7.60
CA ASP A 293 13.22 -36.64 7.28
C ASP A 293 13.97 -35.98 8.46
N ASP A 294 14.96 -36.68 9.01
CA ASP A 294 15.69 -36.26 10.21
C ASP A 294 16.42 -34.92 10.02
N ASP A 295 16.98 -34.66 8.83
CA ASP A 295 17.68 -33.40 8.54
C ASP A 295 16.70 -32.22 8.55
N VAL A 296 15.53 -32.38 7.94
CA VAL A 296 14.48 -31.35 7.93
C VAL A 296 13.97 -31.08 9.35
N GLN A 297 13.72 -32.13 10.15
CA GLN A 297 13.26 -31.98 11.54
C GLN A 297 14.31 -31.28 12.42
N MET A 298 15.58 -31.68 12.30
CA MET A 298 16.68 -31.08 13.06
C MET A 298 16.88 -29.60 12.70
N LEU A 299 16.85 -29.25 11.41
CA LEU A 299 16.96 -27.86 10.96
C LEU A 299 15.74 -27.02 11.38
N SER A 300 14.54 -27.60 11.39
CA SER A 300 13.33 -26.93 11.88
C SER A 300 13.44 -26.62 13.38
N LEU A 301 13.91 -27.59 14.17
CA LEU A 301 14.14 -27.38 15.61
C LEU A 301 15.24 -26.33 15.87
N GLU A 302 16.33 -26.35 15.09
CA GLU A 302 17.38 -25.33 15.19
C GLU A 302 16.84 -23.94 14.85
N LEU A 303 16.03 -23.83 13.78
CA LEU A 303 15.39 -22.59 13.36
C LEU A 303 14.51 -22.01 14.48
N ASP A 304 13.66 -22.83 15.08
CA ASP A 304 12.77 -22.42 16.16
C ASP A 304 13.57 -21.95 17.39
N THR A 305 14.64 -22.68 17.72
CA THR A 305 15.56 -22.29 18.81
C THR A 305 16.21 -20.94 18.54
N GLN A 306 16.71 -20.70 17.32
CA GLN A 306 17.32 -19.41 16.97
C GLN A 306 16.29 -18.27 16.95
N LYS A 307 15.06 -18.52 16.45
CA LYS A 307 13.97 -17.55 16.50
C LYS A 307 13.60 -17.18 17.94
N MET A 308 13.58 -18.16 18.86
CA MET A 308 13.37 -17.90 20.29
C MET A 308 14.49 -17.05 20.90
N ILE A 309 15.75 -17.39 20.62
CA ILE A 309 16.91 -16.58 21.07
C ILE A 309 16.78 -15.14 20.56
N TYR A 310 16.44 -14.97 19.28
CA TYR A 310 16.26 -13.65 18.67
C TYR A 310 15.14 -12.83 19.31
N GLN A 311 14.02 -13.47 19.68
CA GLN A 311 12.95 -12.81 20.40
C GLN A 311 13.40 -12.35 21.80
N ILE A 312 14.15 -13.18 22.52
CA ILE A 312 14.73 -12.83 23.82
C ILE A 312 15.68 -11.63 23.68
N GLU A 313 16.58 -11.66 22.69
CA GLU A 313 17.48 -10.55 22.39
C GLU A 313 16.72 -9.25 22.08
N THR A 314 15.65 -9.34 21.28
CA THR A 314 14.78 -8.21 20.93
C THR A 314 14.11 -7.62 22.16
N MET A 315 13.57 -8.46 23.05
CA MET A 315 12.96 -8.02 24.32
C MET A 315 13.99 -7.37 25.26
N ALA A 316 15.25 -7.82 25.21
CA ALA A 316 16.36 -7.20 25.93
C ALA A 316 16.90 -5.91 25.26
N GLY A 317 16.34 -5.49 24.12
CA GLY A 317 16.81 -4.34 23.36
C GLY A 317 18.17 -4.52 22.70
N LYS A 318 18.60 -5.77 22.49
CA LYS A 318 19.92 -6.14 21.94
C LYS A 318 19.84 -7.19 20.82
N PRO A 319 18.97 -7.05 19.80
CA PRO A 319 18.94 -7.99 18.69
C PRO A 319 20.28 -8.01 17.97
N THR A 320 20.89 -9.19 17.78
CA THR A 320 22.23 -9.29 17.18
C THR A 320 22.15 -9.65 15.70
N LEU A 321 22.99 -8.99 14.88
CA LEU A 321 23.12 -9.30 13.45
C LEU A 321 23.59 -10.74 13.22
N VAL A 322 24.32 -11.31 14.18
CA VAL A 322 24.81 -12.68 14.16
C VAL A 322 23.63 -13.65 14.23
N THR A 323 22.76 -13.53 15.24
CA THR A 323 21.57 -14.39 15.40
C THR A 323 20.63 -14.24 14.20
N TYR A 324 20.39 -13.02 13.72
CA TYR A 324 19.57 -12.78 12.53
C TYR A 324 20.13 -13.49 11.28
N LYS A 325 21.43 -13.33 10.97
CA LYS A 325 22.07 -14.00 9.83
C LYS A 325 22.01 -15.52 9.94
N LYS A 326 22.18 -16.05 11.16
CA LYS A 326 22.08 -17.49 11.41
C LYS A 326 20.66 -18.01 11.12
N ILE A 327 19.62 -17.27 11.49
CA ILE A 327 18.24 -17.64 11.14
C ILE A 327 18.07 -17.73 9.62
N ILE A 328 18.50 -16.71 8.87
CA ILE A 328 18.39 -16.70 7.40
C ILE A 328 19.14 -17.88 6.77
N GLU A 329 20.33 -18.20 7.28
CA GLU A 329 21.11 -19.36 6.83
C GLU A 329 20.38 -20.68 7.10
N ILE A 330 19.81 -20.86 8.30
CA ILE A 330 19.02 -22.05 8.64
C ILE A 330 17.78 -22.15 7.75
N GLU A 331 17.05 -21.05 7.51
CA GLU A 331 15.87 -21.06 6.63
C GLU A 331 16.22 -21.52 5.21
N LYS A 332 17.36 -21.05 4.68
CA LYS A 332 17.86 -21.49 3.37
C LYS A 332 18.25 -22.97 3.38
N ASN A 333 18.96 -23.44 4.40
CA ASN A 333 19.37 -24.83 4.52
C ASN A 333 18.18 -25.77 4.71
N LEU A 334 17.21 -25.36 5.51
CA LEU A 334 15.96 -26.06 5.76
C LEU A 334 15.15 -26.22 4.48
N LEU A 335 14.97 -25.14 3.70
CA LEU A 335 14.28 -25.22 2.41
C LEU A 335 15.02 -26.16 1.43
N ALA A 336 16.35 -26.08 1.36
CA ALA A 336 17.14 -26.96 0.50
C ALA A 336 17.07 -28.44 0.95
N ALA A 337 17.04 -28.71 2.26
CA ALA A 337 16.85 -30.06 2.81
C ALA A 337 15.45 -30.59 2.48
N ALA A 338 14.41 -29.79 2.70
CA ALA A 338 13.05 -30.13 2.36
C ALA A 338 12.90 -30.43 0.86
N GLN A 339 13.56 -29.67 -0.03
CA GLN A 339 13.57 -29.95 -1.46
C GLN A 339 14.19 -31.32 -1.79
N ARG A 340 15.33 -31.67 -1.16
CA ARG A 340 15.96 -32.99 -1.35
C ARG A 340 15.08 -34.14 -0.85
N ALA A 341 14.35 -33.90 0.24
CA ALA A 341 13.41 -34.86 0.82
C ALA A 341 12.05 -34.92 0.09
N ASN A 342 11.84 -34.14 -0.98
CA ASN A 342 10.53 -33.95 -1.64
C ASN A 342 9.42 -33.49 -0.66
N ALA A 343 9.79 -32.72 0.37
CA ALA A 343 8.91 -32.21 1.41
C ALA A 343 8.57 -30.72 1.23
N VAL A 344 8.58 -30.22 -0.01
CA VAL A 344 8.16 -28.84 -0.33
C VAL A 344 6.85 -28.86 -1.09
N GLU A 345 5.84 -28.23 -0.52
CA GLU A 345 4.59 -27.90 -1.19
C GLU A 345 4.66 -26.46 -1.75
N LEU A 346 4.34 -26.29 -3.03
CA LEU A 346 4.20 -24.97 -3.63
C LEU A 346 2.75 -24.50 -3.50
N VAL A 347 2.48 -23.67 -2.50
CA VAL A 347 1.14 -23.11 -2.28
C VAL A 347 0.91 -21.95 -3.25
N PRO A 348 -0.05 -22.05 -4.19
CA PRO A 348 -0.31 -20.98 -5.15
C PRO A 348 -0.95 -19.77 -4.46
N SER A 349 -0.49 -18.59 -4.84
CA SER A 349 -1.08 -17.33 -4.41
C SER A 349 -2.48 -17.16 -4.98
N LYS A 350 -3.37 -16.56 -4.17
CA LYS A 350 -4.79 -16.40 -4.50
C LYS A 350 -5.15 -14.92 -4.60
N TYR A 351 -6.30 -14.63 -5.20
CA TYR A 351 -6.92 -13.32 -5.08
C TYR A 351 -7.54 -13.20 -3.69
N TRP A 352 -7.25 -12.11 -3.00
CA TRP A 352 -7.87 -11.80 -1.72
C TRP A 352 -9.15 -10.97 -1.94
N ASN A 353 -10.05 -11.03 -0.97
CA ASN A 353 -11.25 -10.18 -0.99
C ASN A 353 -10.86 -8.72 -0.72
N ALA A 354 -11.02 -7.86 -1.74
CA ALA A 354 -10.70 -6.44 -1.66
C ALA A 354 -11.87 -5.56 -1.21
N SER A 355 -13.04 -6.14 -0.86
CA SER A 355 -14.16 -5.35 -0.35
C SER A 355 -13.81 -4.73 1.00
N SER A 356 -14.33 -3.52 1.26
CA SER A 356 -14.20 -2.89 2.57
C SER A 356 -14.84 -3.74 3.66
N GLU A 357 -14.28 -3.66 4.85
CA GLU A 357 -14.98 -4.09 6.06
C GLU A 357 -16.13 -3.10 6.33
N SER A 358 -17.37 -3.57 6.14
CA SER A 358 -18.57 -2.81 6.48
C SER A 358 -18.68 -2.67 8.00
N ILE A 359 -18.96 -1.45 8.46
CA ILE A 359 -19.20 -1.13 9.88
C ILE A 359 -20.67 -1.26 10.21
#